data_AF-X1PCI7-F1
#
_entry.id   AF-X1PCI7-F1
#
_cell.length_a   1.000
_cell.length_b   1.000
_cell.length_c   1.000
_cell.angle_alpha   90.00
_cell.angle_beta   90.00
_cell.angle_gamma   90.00
#
_symmetry.space_group_name_H-M   'P 1'
#
loop_
_entity.id
_entity.type
_entity.pdbx_description
1 polymer ?
#
loop_
_entity_poly.entity_id
_entity_poly.type
_entity_poly.pdbx_seq_one_letter_code
_entity_poly.pdbx_strand_id
1 'polypeptide(L)'
;MRKEWEIFWNAKQNSQFTKISWSKIRIMKILDKYVIKGMTVLDAGSGSGFFSNYFVSKGCKVYSLDYSKKALEITKRITRDKSFKY
;
A
#
# COMPACT_ATOMS: atom_id res chain seq x y z
N MET A 1 -17.20 -5.95 9.70
CA MET A 1 -15.81 -5.99 9.17
C MET A 1 -15.64 -5.55 7.71
N ARG A 2 -15.99 -6.33 6.67
CA ARG A 2 -15.72 -5.94 5.26
C ARG A 2 -16.47 -4.67 4.81
N LYS A 3 -17.76 -4.56 5.13
CA LYS A 3 -18.59 -3.39 4.77
C LYS A 3 -18.13 -2.10 5.47
N GLU A 4 -17.69 -2.19 6.73
CA GLU A 4 -17.15 -1.03 7.48
C GLU A 4 -15.89 -0.47 6.80
N TRP A 5 -14.97 -1.34 6.38
CA TRP A 5 -13.77 -0.91 5.65
C TRP A 5 -14.10 -0.25 4.32
N GLU A 6 -15.06 -0.79 3.56
CA GLU A 6 -15.52 -0.13 2.33
C GLU A 6 -16.08 1.27 2.61
N ILE A 7 -16.90 1.43 3.65
CA ILE A 7 -17.45 2.75 4.02
C ILE A 7 -16.30 3.72 4.38
N PHE A 8 -15.34 3.27 5.20
CA PHE A 8 -14.18 4.07 5.59
C PHE A 8 -13.35 4.54 4.39
N TRP A 9 -13.03 3.63 3.46
CA TRP A 9 -12.21 3.96 2.29
C TRP A 9 -12.97 4.79 1.25
N ASN A 10 -14.29 4.63 1.14
CA ASN A 10 -15.12 5.51 0.31
C ASN A 10 -15.17 6.93 0.85
N ALA A 11 -15.37 7.11 2.16
CA ALA A 11 -15.37 8.43 2.80
C ALA A 11 -14.03 9.17 2.64
N LYS A 12 -12.93 8.43 2.46
CA LYS A 12 -11.57 8.98 2.33
C LYS A 12 -11.06 9.11 0.90
N GLN A 13 -11.92 8.97 -0.11
CA GLN A 13 -11.52 9.05 -1.53
C GLN A 13 -10.78 10.35 -1.90
N ASN A 14 -11.20 11.48 -1.31
CA ASN A 14 -10.59 12.79 -1.55
C ASN A 14 -9.48 13.14 -0.55
N SER A 15 -9.25 12.29 0.46
CA SER A 15 -8.15 12.51 1.39
C SER A 15 -6.85 12.20 0.66
N GLN A 16 -5.98 13.21 0.59
CA GLN A 16 -4.62 13.00 0.12
C GLN A 16 -3.89 12.11 1.13
N PHE A 17 -3.80 10.82 0.87
CA PHE A 17 -2.92 9.87 1.60
C PHE A 17 -1.42 10.16 1.39
N THR A 18 -1.08 11.41 1.05
CA THR A 18 0.22 11.89 0.59
C THR A 18 1.11 12.34 1.74
N LYS A 19 0.54 12.71 2.89
CA LYS A 19 1.35 13.14 4.05
C LYS A 19 1.98 11.92 4.72
N ILE A 20 3.29 11.78 4.55
CA ILE A 20 4.08 10.75 5.23
C ILE A 20 4.20 11.16 6.70
N SER A 21 3.72 10.29 7.60
CA SER A 21 3.88 10.49 9.04
C SER A 21 5.29 10.07 9.50
N TRP A 22 5.76 10.63 10.62
CA TRP A 22 7.04 10.24 11.23
C TRP A 22 7.16 8.73 11.48
N SER A 23 6.06 8.07 11.83
CA SER A 23 6.03 6.62 12.03
C SER A 23 6.34 5.85 10.75
N LYS A 24 5.81 6.29 9.59
CA LYS A 24 6.11 5.67 8.29
C LYS A 24 7.59 5.82 7.93
N ILE A 25 8.18 6.99 8.16
CA ILE A 25 9.60 7.24 7.91
C ILE A 25 10.48 6.29 8.73
N ARG A 26 10.18 6.10 10.02
CA ARG A 26 10.95 5.18 10.87
C ARG A 26 10.85 3.73 10.40
N ILE A 27 9.65 3.28 10.02
CA ILE A 27 9.44 1.93 9.49
C ILE A 27 10.25 1.74 8.20
N MET A 28 10.20 2.70 7.26
CA MET A 28 10.98 2.63 6.02
C MET A 28 12.49 2.52 6.28
N LYS A 29 13.03 3.29 7.25
CA LYS A 29 14.47 3.21 7.62
C LYS A 29 14.88 1.83 8.13
N ILE A 30 13.99 1.13 8.82
CA ILE A 30 14.25 -0.24 9.28
C ILE A 30 14.16 -1.20 8.09
N LEU A 31 13.10 -1.10 7.28
CA LEU A 31 12.89 -1.94 6.11
C LEU A 31 13.99 -1.81 5.06
N ASP A 32 14.57 -0.62 4.89
CA ASP A 32 15.67 -0.37 3.93
C ASP A 32 16.89 -1.28 4.13
N LYS A 33 17.06 -1.87 5.32
CA LYS A 33 18.14 -2.82 5.61
C LYS A 33 17.87 -4.24 5.09
N TYR A 34 16.61 -4.56 4.82
CA TYR A 34 16.15 -5.92 4.50
C TYR A 34 15.55 -6.03 3.10
N VAL A 35 15.09 -4.91 2.54
CA VAL A 35 14.45 -4.90 1.22
C VAL A 35 15.50 -4.93 0.13
N ILE A 36 15.47 -5.98 -0.68
CA ILE A 36 16.36 -6.19 -1.81
C ILE A 36 15.55 -6.13 -3.11
N LYS A 37 16.11 -5.48 -4.14
CA LYS A 37 15.51 -5.44 -5.48
C LYS A 37 15.24 -6.85 -6.00
N GLY A 38 14.07 -7.07 -6.59
CA GLY A 38 13.64 -8.36 -7.12
C GLY A 38 12.95 -9.28 -6.10
N MET A 39 12.93 -8.94 -4.80
CA MET A 39 12.18 -9.71 -3.81
C MET A 39 10.67 -9.74 -4.13
N THR A 40 10.02 -10.85 -3.77
CA THR A 40 8.55 -10.94 -3.80
C THR A 40 8.00 -10.55 -2.43
N VAL A 41 7.05 -9.61 -2.41
CA VAL A 41 6.46 -9.05 -1.18
C VAL A 41 4.95 -9.19 -1.22
N LEU A 42 4.36 -9.63 -0.11
CA LEU A 42 2.93 -9.57 0.16
C LEU A 42 2.64 -8.42 1.14
N ASP A 43 1.85 -7.45 0.72
CA ASP A 43 1.31 -6.36 1.55
C ASP A 43 -0.15 -6.70 1.92
N ALA A 44 -0.32 -7.39 3.05
CA ALA A 44 -1.62 -7.84 3.55
C ALA A 44 -2.30 -6.75 4.40
N GLY A 45 -3.51 -6.35 4.02
CA GLY A 45 -4.16 -5.15 4.56
C GLY A 45 -3.53 -3.87 4.01
N SER A 46 -3.30 -3.82 2.70
CA SER A 46 -2.51 -2.77 2.05
C SER A 46 -3.13 -1.37 2.17
N GLY A 47 -4.43 -1.27 2.43
CA GLY A 47 -5.14 -0.02 2.63
C GLY A 47 -4.94 0.96 1.47
N SER A 48 -4.30 2.09 1.73
CA SER A 48 -4.03 3.11 0.71
C SER A 48 -2.89 2.72 -0.26
N GLY A 49 -2.24 1.58 -0.05
CA GLY A 49 -1.11 1.13 -0.86
C GLY A 49 0.20 1.88 -0.61
N PHE A 50 0.34 2.54 0.56
CA PHE A 50 1.56 3.30 0.88
C PHE A 50 2.81 2.41 0.86
N PHE A 51 2.77 1.29 1.60
CA PHE A 51 3.91 0.38 1.66
C PHE A 51 4.05 -0.43 0.37
N SER A 52 2.94 -0.84 -0.26
CA SER A 52 2.96 -1.38 -1.62
C SER A 52 3.77 -0.51 -2.59
N ASN A 53 3.54 0.82 -2.61
CA ASN A 53 4.29 1.74 -3.45
C ASN A 53 5.76 1.88 -3.04
N TYR A 54 6.05 1.86 -1.74
CA TYR A 54 7.43 1.80 -1.24
C TYR A 54 8.17 0.57 -1.79
N PHE A 55 7.62 -0.64 -1.65
CA PHE A 55 8.26 -1.86 -2.16
C PHE A 55 8.37 -1.87 -3.69
N VAL A 56 7.37 -1.36 -4.42
CA VAL A 56 7.46 -1.15 -5.87
C VAL A 56 8.63 -0.23 -6.22
N SER A 57 8.80 0.89 -5.50
CA SER A 57 9.89 1.84 -5.74
C SER A 57 11.28 1.26 -5.43
N LYS A 58 11.35 0.23 -4.59
CA LYS A 58 12.57 -0.56 -4.33
C LYS A 58 12.82 -1.64 -5.37
N GLY A 59 11.94 -1.77 -6.36
CA GLY A 59 12.05 -2.76 -7.44
C GLY A 59 11.67 -4.17 -7.01
N CYS A 60 10.81 -4.32 -6.00
CA CYS A 60 10.25 -5.60 -5.60
C CYS A 60 9.05 -5.98 -6.49
N LYS A 61 8.73 -7.28 -6.55
CA LYS A 61 7.48 -7.81 -7.08
C LYS A 61 6.44 -7.82 -5.97
N VAL A 62 5.43 -6.96 -6.06
CA VAL A 62 4.51 -6.70 -4.94
C VAL A 62 3.11 -7.24 -5.21
N TYR A 63 2.57 -7.96 -4.23
CA TYR A 63 1.20 -8.45 -4.16
C TYR A 63 0.48 -7.67 -3.05
N SER A 64 -0.56 -6.93 -3.39
CA SER A 64 -1.35 -6.12 -2.45
C SER A 64 -2.70 -6.77 -2.22
N LEU A 65 -3.10 -6.93 -0.96
CA LEU A 65 -4.39 -7.51 -0.58
C LEU A 65 -5.11 -6.63 0.45
N ASP A 66 -6.39 -6.39 0.24
CA ASP A 66 -7.26 -5.70 1.20
C ASP A 66 -8.72 -6.17 1.02
N TYR A 67 -9.49 -6.22 2.10
CA TYR A 67 -10.91 -6.59 2.02
C TYR A 67 -11.76 -5.55 1.28
N SER A 68 -11.30 -4.30 1.25
CA SER A 68 -11.96 -3.20 0.56
C SER A 68 -11.50 -3.08 -0.89
N LYS A 69 -12.45 -3.24 -1.82
CA LYS A 69 -12.29 -2.91 -3.24
C LYS A 69 -11.84 -1.47 -3.41
N LYS A 70 -12.39 -0.54 -2.60
CA LYS A 70 -11.98 0.86 -2.68
C LYS A 70 -10.52 1.09 -2.28
N ALA A 71 -10.04 0.40 -1.25
CA ALA A 71 -8.62 0.40 -0.87
C ALA A 71 -7.74 -0.13 -2.01
N LEU A 72 -8.14 -1.22 -2.66
CA LEU A 72 -7.42 -1.79 -3.81
C LEU A 72 -7.41 -0.84 -5.03
N GLU A 73 -8.48 -0.08 -5.28
CA GLU A 73 -8.50 0.97 -6.30
C GLU A 73 -7.49 2.09 -5.99
N ILE A 74 -7.44 2.55 -4.74
CA ILE A 74 -6.49 3.58 -4.29
C ILE A 74 -5.06 3.05 -4.43
N THR A 75 -4.82 1.81 -3.99
CA THR A 75 -3.55 1.11 -4.14
C THR A 75 -3.13 1.00 -5.60
N LYS A 76 -4.07 0.68 -6.52
CA LYS A 76 -3.82 0.68 -7.98
C LYS A 76 -3.24 2.01 -8.45
N ARG A 77 -3.89 3.10 -8.08
CA ARG A 77 -3.52 4.45 -8.51
C ARG A 77 -2.16 4.85 -7.95
N ILE A 78 -1.96 4.63 -6.65
CA ILE A 78 -0.72 5.00 -5.95
C ILE A 78 0.50 4.22 -6.46
N THR A 79 0.33 2.94 -6.77
CA THR A 79 1.40 2.10 -7.33
C THR A 79 1.57 2.26 -8.84
N ARG A 80 0.74 3.09 -9.51
CA ARG A 80 0.67 3.22 -10.98
C ARG A 80 0.49 1.86 -11.67
N ASP A 81 -0.36 1.02 -11.07
CA ASP A 81 -0.67 -0.34 -11.50
C ASP A 81 0.52 -1.31 -11.55
N LYS A 82 1.58 -1.03 -10.77
CA LYS A 82 2.78 -1.87 -10.69
C LYS A 82 2.73 -2.95 -9.60
N SER A 83 1.71 -2.94 -8.74
CA SER A 83 1.45 -4.06 -7.82
C SER A 83 0.33 -4.95 -8.34
N PHE A 84 0.48 -6.26 -8.14
CA PHE A 84 -0.55 -7.26 -8.39
C PHE A 84 -1.58 -7.20 -7.27
N LYS A 85 -2.87 -7.37 -7.58
CA LYS A 85 -3.97 -7.16 -6.62
C LYS A 85 -4.77 -8.43 -6.44
N TYR A 86 -5.10 -8.72 -5.19
CA TYR A 86 -5.92 -9.84 -4.76
C TYR A 86 -6.99 -9.35 -3.79
#